data_AF-A0A3C0ESJ8-F1
#
_entry.id   AF-A0A3C0ESJ8-F1
#
_cell.length_a   1.000
_cell.length_b   1.000
_cell.length_c   1.000
_cell.angle_alpha   90.00
_cell.angle_beta   90.00
_cell.angle_gamma   90.00
#
_symmetry.space_group_name_H-M   'P 1'
#
loop_
_entity.id
_entity.type
_entity.pdbx_description
1 polymer ?
#
loop_
_entity_poly.entity_id
_entity_poly.type
_entity_poly.pdbx_seq_one_letter_code
_entity_poly.pdbx_strand_id
1 'polypeptide(L)'
;MGSSGDSKVRCEHCKRAYAWQGKYAGKKVRCKCGEVLRFPAIDPANDGMDLALNIDSGIDLQLGSNAGKSKSSNAALGTPDGNINVPPPANLGGPTCPSCKNSVRSGAVICINCGFNLKEGSKVNTAVGVQMSGGGMVYDLPADGFFGQIKRSWTFAKISYGIIWDFKQLLIFPVCSGIAAFLILLSFATPFALSALGEAKVSQQRMEIMQRAYEATPEQLAQIQLTEAQQQTVKDQQKAMAPFLPEDAKEAAEMNKEIENDVKREHVRKQLMAQAGLEDFKFEERDFSKEESESRFSPAEYAVMFAFYFCNFFVIAFFNTGLIACAMKVMEGQVPTVGYGFKVAFKRLPQILAWAFVSAIVGLILKIIENTSRKFGKFIALFLGAAWTTLTFFVVPVIAVEGVGPIKAVKRSVKTLNDAWGDALVGNYSMGFMVFLVTLPIYLLLGVVFYLLMAYAPSLPGFIFMIGAFMVVVATIAVVSSAADTVFKAILYSFASGKTMPANIDVDAISSAFAQPHHQAIG
;
A
#
# COMPACT_ATOMS: atom_id res chain seq x y z
N MET A 1 13.16 -55.80 43.13
CA MET A 1 11.91 -55.43 43.83
C MET A 1 11.43 -54.11 43.25
N GLY A 2 10.32 -54.13 42.54
CA GLY A 2 9.65 -52.96 41.98
C GLY A 2 8.25 -53.43 41.59
N SER A 3 7.24 -52.96 42.31
CA SER A 3 5.86 -53.44 42.23
C SER A 3 5.29 -53.23 40.83
N SER A 4 5.02 -54.32 40.12
CA SER A 4 4.10 -54.32 38.99
C SER A 4 2.74 -53.90 39.54
N GLY A 5 2.36 -52.64 39.32
CA GLY A 5 1.00 -52.19 39.56
C GLY A 5 0.06 -53.10 38.78
N ASP A 6 -0.84 -53.78 39.47
CA ASP A 6 -1.77 -54.74 38.87
C ASP A 6 -2.68 -54.05 37.84
N SER A 7 -2.27 -54.00 36.58
CA SER A 7 -3.15 -53.61 35.48
C SER A 7 -4.22 -54.70 35.33
N LYS A 8 -5.48 -54.35 35.59
CA LYS A 8 -6.61 -55.28 35.56
C LYS A 8 -7.55 -54.94 34.41
N VAL A 9 -7.82 -55.93 33.55
CA VAL A 9 -8.83 -55.88 32.48
C VAL A 9 -10.18 -56.32 33.05
N ARG A 10 -11.20 -55.47 32.97
CA ARG A 10 -12.56 -55.77 33.47
C ARG A 10 -13.47 -56.24 32.34
N CYS A 11 -14.25 -57.30 32.60
CA CYS A 11 -15.33 -57.73 31.70
C CYS A 11 -16.52 -56.77 31.80
N GLU A 12 -17.02 -56.25 30.68
CA GLU A 12 -18.15 -55.31 30.66
C GLU A 12 -19.47 -55.93 31.14
N HIS A 13 -19.66 -57.24 30.94
CA HIS A 13 -20.88 -57.94 31.32
C HIS A 13 -20.95 -58.31 32.81
N CYS A 14 -19.96 -59.04 33.33
CA CYS A 14 -19.98 -59.54 34.72
C CYS A 14 -19.08 -58.76 35.70
N LYS A 15 -18.40 -57.71 35.23
CA LYS A 15 -17.49 -56.84 36.00
C LYS A 15 -16.31 -57.54 36.69
N ARG A 16 -16.04 -58.83 36.42
CA ARG A 16 -14.84 -59.52 36.92
C ARG A 16 -13.58 -58.90 36.32
N ALA A 17 -12.58 -58.73 37.17
CA ALA A 17 -11.28 -58.19 36.84
C ALA A 17 -10.26 -59.32 36.67
N TYR A 18 -9.51 -59.27 35.58
CA TYR A 18 -8.42 -60.21 35.24
C TYR A 18 -7.12 -59.44 35.18
N ALA A 19 -6.04 -59.96 35.77
CA ALA A 19 -4.72 -59.36 35.61
C ALA A 19 -4.33 -59.35 34.11
N TRP A 20 -3.75 -58.26 33.64
CA TRP A 20 -3.25 -58.16 32.29
C TRP A 20 -2.09 -59.15 32.09
N GLN A 21 -2.05 -59.82 30.94
CA GLN A 21 -1.02 -60.80 30.61
C GLN A 21 -0.63 -60.65 29.15
N GLY A 22 0.66 -60.43 28.87
CA GLY A 22 1.15 -60.19 27.50
C GLY A 22 0.80 -61.29 26.49
N LYS A 23 0.66 -62.56 26.92
CA LYS A 23 0.28 -63.67 26.03
C LYS A 23 -1.11 -63.52 25.38
N TYR A 24 -1.99 -62.70 25.98
CA TYR A 24 -3.34 -62.40 25.51
C TYR A 24 -3.47 -61.00 24.91
N ALA A 25 -2.38 -60.22 24.83
CA ALA A 25 -2.40 -58.87 24.27
C ALA A 25 -3.02 -58.86 22.85
N GLY A 26 -4.05 -58.04 22.64
CA GLY A 26 -4.76 -57.89 21.37
C GLY A 26 -5.65 -59.07 20.97
N LYS A 27 -5.70 -60.15 21.77
CA LYS A 27 -6.51 -61.35 21.48
C LYS A 27 -7.89 -61.26 22.11
N LYS A 28 -8.86 -61.95 21.50
CA LYS A 28 -10.19 -62.20 22.07
C LYS A 28 -10.10 -63.39 23.02
N VAL A 29 -10.49 -63.22 24.27
CA VAL A 29 -10.53 -64.28 25.28
C VAL A 29 -11.94 -64.37 25.88
N ARG A 30 -12.36 -65.58 26.23
CA ARG A 30 -13.66 -65.78 26.87
C ARG A 30 -13.58 -65.50 28.37
N CYS A 31 -14.48 -64.65 28.83
CA CYS A 31 -14.73 -64.46 30.25
C CYS A 31 -15.37 -65.73 30.84
N LYS A 32 -15.21 -65.95 32.15
CA LYS A 32 -15.87 -67.05 32.86
C LYS A 32 -17.40 -66.90 32.88
N CYS A 33 -17.96 -65.75 32.50
CA CYS A 33 -19.41 -65.56 32.31
C CYS A 33 -19.91 -65.89 30.89
N GLY A 34 -19.04 -66.34 29.99
CA GLY A 34 -19.39 -66.67 28.59
C GLY A 34 -19.12 -65.57 27.57
N GLU A 35 -19.06 -64.31 28.01
CA GLU A 35 -18.85 -63.13 27.14
C GLU A 35 -17.42 -63.07 26.59
N VAL A 36 -17.25 -62.61 25.34
CA VAL A 36 -15.94 -62.48 24.71
C VAL A 36 -15.36 -61.10 24.99
N LEU A 37 -14.31 -61.01 25.81
CA LEU A 37 -13.59 -59.75 26.03
C LEU A 37 -12.36 -59.66 25.12
N ARG A 38 -12.03 -58.44 24.68
CA ARG A 38 -10.74 -58.15 24.03
C ARG A 38 -9.74 -57.73 25.08
N PHE A 39 -8.60 -58.43 25.15
CA PHE A 39 -7.49 -57.98 25.97
C PHE A 39 -6.77 -56.82 25.27
N PRO A 40 -6.48 -55.70 25.96
CA PRO A 40 -5.71 -54.58 25.40
C PRO A 40 -4.38 -55.05 24.84
N ALA A 41 -3.99 -54.51 23.68
CA ALA A 41 -2.70 -54.83 23.04
C ALA A 41 -1.51 -54.28 23.82
N ILE A 42 -1.73 -53.22 24.59
CA ILE A 42 -0.72 -52.54 25.41
C ILE A 42 -1.15 -52.71 26.87
N ASP A 43 -0.17 -52.87 27.76
CA ASP A 43 -0.41 -52.93 29.20
C ASP A 43 -1.11 -51.63 29.65
N PRO A 44 -2.31 -51.71 30.27
CA PRO A 44 -3.03 -50.55 30.79
C PRO A 44 -2.26 -49.75 31.86
N ALA A 45 -1.15 -50.27 32.39
CA ALA A 45 -0.28 -49.50 33.29
C ALA A 45 0.73 -48.60 32.53
N ASN A 46 0.94 -48.81 31.23
CA ASN A 46 1.90 -48.08 30.39
C ASN A 46 1.22 -47.07 29.43
N ASP A 47 -0.06 -46.77 29.60
CA ASP A 47 -0.77 -45.74 28.82
C ASP A 47 -0.56 -44.30 29.33
N GLY A 48 0.20 -44.15 30.43
CA GLY A 48 0.58 -42.87 31.02
C GLY A 48 2.02 -42.47 30.72
N MET A 49 2.17 -41.49 29.81
CA MET A 49 3.35 -40.64 29.57
C MET A 49 4.70 -41.32 29.29
N ASP A 50 5.10 -41.29 28.02
CA ASP A 50 6.43 -40.82 27.61
C ASP A 50 6.36 -40.32 26.15
N LEU A 51 5.92 -39.06 25.99
CA LEU A 51 6.12 -38.32 24.74
C LEU A 51 7.58 -37.83 24.68
N ALA A 52 8.51 -38.76 24.51
CA ALA A 52 9.83 -38.43 24.02
C ALA A 52 9.73 -38.22 22.50
N LEU A 53 9.54 -36.97 22.08
CA LEU A 53 9.69 -36.57 20.68
C LEU A 53 11.15 -36.79 20.27
N ASN A 54 11.44 -37.96 19.72
CA ASN A 54 12.73 -38.25 19.10
C ASN A 54 12.71 -37.68 17.68
N ILE A 55 13.08 -36.40 17.57
CA ILE A 55 13.35 -35.69 16.31
C ILE A 55 14.67 -36.27 15.79
N ASP A 56 14.62 -37.42 15.11
CA ASP A 56 15.70 -37.90 14.21
C ASP A 56 15.36 -39.23 13.49
N SER A 57 14.12 -39.39 13.04
CA SER A 57 13.85 -40.36 11.98
C SER A 57 12.92 -39.76 10.94
N GLY A 58 13.50 -39.44 9.77
CA GLY A 58 12.75 -39.10 8.58
C GLY A 58 11.77 -40.23 8.26
N ILE A 59 10.49 -39.97 8.44
CA ILE A 59 9.41 -40.85 8.01
C ILE A 59 8.69 -40.15 6.85
N ASP A 60 8.96 -40.71 5.68
CA ASP A 60 8.27 -40.49 4.42
C ASP A 60 6.83 -41.01 4.54
N LEU A 61 5.84 -40.12 4.42
CA LEU A 61 4.42 -40.46 4.48
C LEU A 61 3.98 -41.01 3.12
N GLN A 62 4.29 -42.29 2.89
CA GLN A 62 3.67 -43.06 1.82
C GLN A 62 2.19 -43.29 2.12
N LEU A 63 1.34 -42.54 1.42
CA LEU A 63 -0.10 -42.81 1.31
C LEU A 63 -0.30 -44.12 0.54
N GLY A 64 -0.37 -45.22 1.28
CA GLY A 64 -0.61 -46.55 0.76
C GLY A 64 -1.93 -46.66 0.01
N SER A 65 -1.81 -46.91 -1.29
CA SER A 65 -2.80 -47.59 -2.12
C SER A 65 -3.26 -48.89 -1.46
N ASN A 66 -4.56 -49.04 -1.24
CA ASN A 66 -5.19 -50.36 -1.13
C ASN A 66 -6.46 -50.41 -1.96
N ALA A 67 -6.37 -51.15 -3.05
CA ALA A 67 -7.48 -51.59 -3.87
C ALA A 67 -8.35 -52.56 -3.07
N GLY A 68 -9.50 -52.08 -2.60
CA GLY A 68 -10.58 -52.89 -2.05
C GLY A 68 -11.87 -52.57 -2.79
N LYS A 69 -12.32 -53.48 -3.67
CA LYS A 69 -13.59 -53.38 -4.39
C LYS A 69 -14.75 -53.25 -3.41
N SER A 70 -15.46 -52.12 -3.46
CA SER A 70 -16.83 -52.00 -2.98
C SER A 70 -17.65 -51.25 -4.04
N LYS A 71 -18.62 -51.95 -4.62
CA LYS A 71 -19.68 -51.37 -5.46
C LYS A 71 -20.66 -50.65 -4.54
N SER A 72 -20.86 -49.34 -4.70
CA SER A 72 -22.10 -48.70 -4.24
C SER A 72 -22.37 -47.42 -5.04
N SER A 73 -23.50 -47.48 -5.74
CA SER A 73 -24.32 -46.40 -6.33
C SER A 73 -23.88 -44.95 -6.13
N ASN A 74 -23.57 -44.29 -7.25
CA ASN A 74 -23.76 -42.85 -7.40
C ASN A 74 -25.27 -42.54 -7.32
N ALA A 75 -25.72 -42.03 -6.18
CA ALA A 75 -27.02 -41.39 -6.04
C ALA A 75 -26.85 -40.11 -5.19
N ALA A 76 -26.94 -38.98 -5.89
CA ALA A 76 -27.31 -37.64 -5.45
C ALA A 76 -27.06 -37.20 -4.00
N LEU A 77 -26.21 -36.18 -3.84
CA LEU A 77 -26.45 -35.08 -2.90
C LEU A 77 -25.90 -33.77 -3.48
N GLY A 78 -26.60 -33.25 -4.47
CA GLY A 78 -26.51 -31.87 -4.92
C GLY A 78 -27.92 -31.33 -5.05
N THR A 79 -28.27 -30.33 -4.25
CA THR A 79 -29.45 -29.49 -4.52
C THR A 79 -29.05 -28.40 -5.54
N PRO A 80 -30.01 -27.84 -6.30
CA PRO A 80 -29.70 -26.91 -7.40
C PRO A 80 -29.13 -25.54 -6.98
N ASP A 81 -29.05 -25.24 -5.68
CA ASP A 81 -28.79 -23.88 -5.18
C ASP A 81 -27.35 -23.65 -4.70
N GLY A 82 -26.44 -24.62 -4.89
CA GLY A 82 -25.00 -24.44 -4.63
C GLY A 82 -24.58 -24.34 -3.15
N ASN A 83 -25.51 -24.45 -2.20
CA ASN A 83 -25.19 -24.51 -0.78
C ASN A 83 -25.00 -25.96 -0.31
N ILE A 84 -23.81 -26.29 0.20
CA ILE A 84 -23.58 -27.49 1.00
C ILE A 84 -24.29 -27.27 2.34
N ASN A 85 -25.56 -27.62 2.41
CA ASN A 85 -26.30 -27.65 3.66
C ASN A 85 -25.89 -28.94 4.39
N VAL A 86 -24.83 -28.86 5.21
CA VAL A 86 -24.52 -29.93 6.17
C VAL A 86 -25.56 -29.80 7.27
N PRO A 87 -26.55 -30.71 7.38
CA PRO A 87 -27.46 -30.66 8.52
C PRO A 87 -26.64 -30.76 9.81
N PRO A 88 -26.99 -30.02 10.88
CA PRO A 88 -26.32 -30.17 12.17
C PRO A 88 -26.32 -31.65 12.54
N PRO A 89 -25.21 -32.18 13.10
CA PRO A 89 -25.09 -33.61 13.37
C PRO A 89 -26.30 -34.04 14.20
N ALA A 90 -26.99 -35.06 13.70
CA ALA A 90 -28.14 -35.66 14.36
C ALA A 90 -27.84 -35.80 15.85
N ASN A 91 -28.80 -35.38 16.68
CA ASN A 91 -28.71 -35.28 18.12
C ASN A 91 -28.09 -36.55 18.71
N LEU A 92 -26.80 -36.50 19.04
CA LEU A 92 -25.95 -37.66 19.41
C LEU A 92 -26.26 -38.23 20.81
N GLY A 93 -27.41 -37.88 21.42
CA GLY A 93 -27.82 -38.38 22.73
C GLY A 93 -26.83 -38.08 23.86
N GLY A 94 -25.92 -37.13 23.66
CA GLY A 94 -24.89 -36.73 24.62
C GLY A 94 -25.31 -35.57 25.52
N PRO A 95 -24.56 -35.32 26.62
CA PRO A 95 -24.83 -34.20 27.52
C PRO A 95 -24.75 -32.85 26.79
N THR A 96 -25.59 -31.91 27.19
CA THR A 96 -25.60 -30.54 26.64
C THR A 96 -24.59 -29.64 27.36
N CYS A 97 -23.98 -28.72 26.62
CA CYS A 97 -23.09 -27.72 27.20
C CYS A 97 -23.86 -26.77 28.14
N PRO A 98 -23.44 -26.57 29.40
CA PRO A 98 -24.10 -25.64 30.34
C PRO A 98 -24.09 -24.18 29.87
N SER A 99 -23.09 -23.79 29.08
CA SER A 99 -22.92 -22.40 28.63
C SER A 99 -23.71 -22.07 27.36
N CYS A 100 -23.66 -22.92 26.33
CA CYS A 100 -24.28 -22.63 25.02
C CYS A 100 -25.44 -23.57 24.64
N LYS A 101 -25.77 -24.55 25.49
CA LYS A 101 -26.87 -25.52 25.31
C LYS A 101 -26.76 -26.46 24.10
N ASN A 102 -25.69 -26.37 23.30
CA ASN A 102 -25.45 -27.32 22.21
C ASN A 102 -25.09 -28.72 22.75
N SER A 103 -25.42 -29.75 21.98
CA SER A 103 -25.06 -31.13 22.30
C SER A 103 -23.54 -31.30 22.25
N VAL A 104 -23.01 -32.07 23.20
CA VAL A 104 -21.58 -32.39 23.26
C VAL A 104 -21.42 -33.90 23.27
N ARG A 105 -20.33 -34.40 22.67
CA ARG A 105 -19.96 -35.82 22.74
C ARG A 105 -19.72 -36.22 24.19
N SER A 106 -20.24 -37.39 24.57
CA SER A 106 -19.98 -37.99 25.88
C SER A 106 -18.47 -38.16 26.09
N GLY A 107 -17.95 -37.63 27.21
CA GLY A 107 -16.51 -37.62 27.52
C GLY A 107 -15.72 -36.42 27.00
N ALA A 108 -16.35 -35.47 26.30
CA ALA A 108 -15.68 -34.23 25.92
C ALA A 108 -15.31 -33.38 27.15
N VAL A 109 -14.07 -32.89 27.17
CA VAL A 109 -13.58 -31.99 28.23
C VAL A 109 -13.90 -30.53 27.90
N ILE A 110 -13.98 -30.16 26.62
CA ILE A 110 -14.25 -28.79 26.14
C ILE A 110 -15.36 -28.81 25.10
N CYS A 111 -16.28 -27.85 25.16
CA CYS A 111 -17.30 -27.63 24.14
C CYS A 111 -16.70 -26.94 22.92
N ILE A 112 -16.76 -27.60 21.76
CA ILE A 112 -16.25 -27.06 20.49
C ILE A 112 -17.02 -25.85 19.96
N ASN A 113 -18.28 -25.65 20.40
CA ASN A 113 -19.10 -24.53 19.92
C ASN A 113 -18.85 -23.22 20.70
N CYS A 114 -18.41 -23.28 21.96
CA CYS A 114 -18.26 -22.07 22.77
C CYS A 114 -17.02 -22.03 23.68
N GLY A 115 -16.14 -23.03 23.63
CA GLY A 115 -14.91 -23.09 24.44
C GLY A 115 -15.14 -23.35 25.93
N PHE A 116 -16.34 -23.78 26.34
CA PHE A 116 -16.63 -24.07 27.75
C PHE A 116 -15.99 -25.38 28.20
N ASN A 117 -15.14 -25.33 29.22
CA ASN A 117 -14.54 -26.51 29.84
C ASN A 117 -15.57 -27.19 30.75
N LEU A 118 -16.00 -28.38 30.35
CA LEU A 118 -17.03 -29.18 31.02
C LEU A 118 -16.53 -29.81 32.33
N LYS A 119 -15.20 -29.84 32.54
CA LYS A 119 -14.58 -30.38 33.74
C LYS A 119 -14.29 -29.31 34.79
N GLU A 120 -13.86 -28.13 34.35
CA GLU A 120 -13.48 -26.99 35.22
C GLU A 120 -14.62 -25.99 35.45
N GLY A 121 -15.69 -26.04 34.66
CA GLY A 121 -16.85 -25.15 34.81
C GLY A 121 -16.62 -23.71 34.35
N SER A 122 -15.52 -23.45 33.63
CA SER A 122 -15.13 -22.13 33.13
C SER A 122 -14.91 -22.16 31.62
N LYS A 123 -15.02 -21.00 30.96
CA LYS A 123 -14.61 -20.88 29.55
C LYS A 123 -13.08 -20.84 29.50
N VAL A 124 -12.50 -21.77 28.75
CA VAL A 124 -11.07 -21.74 28.44
C VAL A 124 -10.86 -20.89 27.20
N ASN A 125 -9.99 -19.89 27.30
CA ASN A 125 -9.50 -19.11 26.16
C ASN A 125 -8.61 -20.03 25.32
N THR A 126 -9.22 -20.86 24.47
CA THR A 126 -8.51 -21.71 23.52
C THR A 126 -8.56 -21.06 22.15
N ALA A 127 -7.40 -20.61 21.67
CA ALA A 127 -7.21 -20.04 20.35
C ALA A 127 -7.08 -21.17 19.32
N VAL A 128 -8.19 -21.77 18.94
CA VAL A 128 -8.23 -22.52 17.68
C VAL A 128 -8.36 -21.46 16.58
N GLY A 129 -7.41 -21.42 15.64
CA GLY A 129 -7.49 -20.54 14.48
C GLY A 129 -8.83 -20.75 13.78
N VAL A 130 -9.74 -19.80 13.96
CA VAL A 130 -11.10 -19.90 13.44
C VAL A 130 -10.98 -19.77 11.93
N GLN A 131 -11.23 -20.88 11.23
CA GLN A 131 -11.45 -20.86 9.80
C GLN A 131 -12.80 -20.19 9.59
N MET A 132 -12.76 -18.88 9.30
CA MET A 132 -13.94 -18.03 9.15
C MET A 132 -14.72 -18.49 7.92
N SER A 133 -15.89 -19.11 8.12
CA SER A 133 -16.87 -19.24 7.04
C SER A 133 -17.32 -17.83 6.67
N GLY A 134 -17.02 -17.40 5.45
CA GLY A 134 -17.21 -16.03 4.95
C GLY A 134 -18.66 -15.53 5.01
N GLY A 135 -19.05 -15.06 6.19
CA GLY A 135 -20.34 -14.43 6.47
C GLY A 135 -20.26 -13.84 7.87
N GLY A 136 -19.69 -12.65 7.99
CA GLY A 136 -19.63 -11.94 9.27
C GLY A 136 -21.05 -11.77 9.81
N MET A 137 -21.31 -12.29 11.01
CA MET A 137 -22.54 -11.93 11.72
C MET A 137 -22.47 -10.43 12.02
N VAL A 138 -23.48 -9.70 11.55
CA VAL A 138 -23.66 -8.27 11.80
C VAL A 138 -23.90 -8.11 13.30
N TYR A 139 -22.96 -7.49 14.01
CA TYR A 139 -23.19 -7.06 15.38
C TYR A 139 -24.04 -5.79 15.36
N ASP A 140 -25.19 -5.82 16.03
CA ASP A 140 -26.00 -4.65 16.36
C ASP A 140 -25.21 -3.72 17.30
N LEU A 141 -24.31 -2.91 16.74
CA LEU A 141 -23.63 -1.85 17.47
C LEU A 141 -24.39 -0.54 17.23
N PRO A 142 -24.75 0.23 18.28
CA PRO A 142 -25.30 1.55 18.09
C PRO A 142 -24.35 2.37 17.22
N ALA A 143 -24.89 3.12 16.25
CA ALA A 143 -24.12 3.92 15.30
C ALA A 143 -23.09 4.74 16.07
N ASP A 144 -21.85 4.29 16.05
CA ASP A 144 -20.80 4.94 16.79
C ASP A 144 -20.42 6.18 15.98
N GLY A 145 -20.75 7.36 16.52
CA GLY A 145 -20.39 8.63 15.90
C GLY A 145 -18.89 8.70 15.61
N PHE A 146 -18.44 9.77 14.96
CA PHE A 146 -17.05 10.00 14.53
C PHE A 146 -15.94 9.44 15.45
N PHE A 147 -16.06 9.60 16.77
CA PHE A 147 -15.09 9.08 17.75
C PHE A 147 -14.97 7.55 17.81
N GLY A 148 -16.07 6.82 17.57
CA GLY A 148 -16.05 5.36 17.49
C GLY A 148 -15.30 4.86 16.27
N GLN A 149 -15.57 5.45 15.10
CA GLN A 149 -14.82 5.16 13.86
C GLN A 149 -13.32 5.41 14.02
N ILE A 150 -12.95 6.50 14.72
CA ILE A 150 -11.55 6.76 15.07
C ILE A 150 -10.98 5.67 15.97
N LYS A 151 -11.68 5.29 17.04
CA LYS A 151 -11.22 4.25 17.97
C LYS A 151 -10.97 2.92 17.26
N ARG A 152 -11.84 2.55 16.31
CA ARG A 152 -11.69 1.31 15.52
C ARG A 152 -10.47 1.39 14.61
N SER A 153 -10.36 2.45 13.81
CA SER A 153 -9.20 2.70 12.94
C SER A 153 -7.87 2.72 13.72
N TRP A 154 -7.86 3.26 14.94
CA TRP A 154 -6.70 3.24 15.83
C TRP A 154 -6.31 1.83 16.28
N THR A 155 -7.28 0.95 16.53
CA THR A 155 -7.01 -0.46 16.87
C THR A 155 -6.33 -1.19 15.71
N PHE A 156 -6.80 -0.99 14.47
CA PHE A 156 -6.15 -1.59 13.29
C PHE A 156 -4.77 -1.04 13.01
N ALA A 157 -4.59 0.27 13.18
CA ALA A 157 -3.28 0.89 13.09
C ALA A 157 -2.34 0.19 14.07
N LYS A 158 -2.69 0.10 15.36
CA LYS A 158 -1.86 -0.58 16.36
C LYS A 158 -1.51 -2.02 16.00
N ILE A 159 -2.45 -2.79 15.44
CA ILE A 159 -2.16 -4.17 14.99
C ILE A 159 -1.13 -4.17 13.85
N SER A 160 -1.34 -3.34 12.84
CA SER A 160 -0.47 -3.29 11.66
C SER A 160 0.94 -2.77 12.01
N TYR A 161 1.02 -1.71 12.83
CA TYR A 161 2.27 -1.21 13.38
C TYR A 161 2.92 -2.25 14.32
N GLY A 162 2.13 -2.99 15.12
CA GLY A 162 2.61 -4.04 16.02
C GLY A 162 3.36 -5.14 15.27
N ILE A 163 2.79 -5.64 14.16
CA ILE A 163 3.47 -6.64 13.30
C ILE A 163 4.79 -6.09 12.75
N ILE A 164 4.84 -4.82 12.35
CA ILE A 164 6.08 -4.19 11.87
C ILE A 164 7.10 -4.04 13.01
N TRP A 165 6.66 -3.76 14.24
CA TRP A 165 7.53 -3.66 15.42
C TRP A 165 8.08 -5.01 15.86
N ASP A 166 7.27 -6.07 15.79
CA ASP A 166 7.68 -7.44 16.10
C ASP A 166 8.66 -7.97 15.04
N PHE A 167 8.43 -7.61 13.77
CA PHE A 167 9.24 -8.04 12.63
C PHE A 167 9.89 -6.86 11.90
N LYS A 168 10.80 -6.14 12.57
CA LYS A 168 11.50 -4.96 12.02
C LYS A 168 12.19 -5.20 10.68
N GLN A 169 12.61 -6.44 10.42
CA GLN A 169 13.19 -6.87 9.15
C GLN A 169 12.26 -6.65 7.94
N LEU A 170 10.95 -6.51 8.15
CA LEU A 170 9.98 -6.20 7.09
C LEU A 170 10.10 -4.75 6.57
N LEU A 171 10.72 -3.84 7.33
CA LEU A 171 10.95 -2.46 6.89
C LEU A 171 11.93 -2.36 5.71
N ILE A 172 12.69 -3.43 5.41
CA ILE A 172 13.59 -3.41 4.26
C ILE A 172 12.85 -3.23 2.93
N PHE A 173 11.64 -3.76 2.80
CA PHE A 173 10.84 -3.62 1.58
C PHE A 173 10.51 -2.15 1.27
N PRO A 174 9.87 -1.37 2.18
CA PRO A 174 9.58 0.04 1.93
C PRO A 174 10.84 0.92 1.89
N VAL A 175 11.90 0.59 2.65
CA VAL A 175 13.18 1.34 2.55
C VAL A 175 13.80 1.17 1.17
N CYS A 176 13.95 -0.07 0.69
CA CYS A 176 14.49 -0.32 -0.64
C CYS A 176 13.60 0.27 -1.75
N SER A 177 12.27 0.20 -1.59
CA SER A 177 11.31 0.85 -2.48
C SER A 177 11.51 2.37 -2.53
N GLY A 178 11.64 3.02 -1.37
CA GLY A 178 11.86 4.46 -1.27
C GLY A 178 13.19 4.90 -1.89
N ILE A 179 14.27 4.17 -1.66
CA ILE A 179 15.57 4.43 -2.29
C ILE A 179 15.47 4.27 -3.81
N ALA A 180 14.85 3.18 -4.30
CA ALA A 180 14.68 2.95 -5.73
C ALA A 180 13.81 4.03 -6.39
N ALA A 181 12.71 4.43 -5.76
CA ALA A 181 11.85 5.51 -6.24
C ALA A 181 12.59 6.86 -6.28
N PHE A 182 13.42 7.15 -5.28
CA PHE A 182 14.25 8.35 -5.26
C PHE A 182 15.30 8.36 -6.38
N LEU A 183 15.97 7.22 -6.64
CA LEU A 183 16.91 7.09 -7.74
C LEU A 183 16.23 7.26 -9.11
N ILE A 184 15.02 6.72 -9.28
CA ILE A 184 14.21 6.96 -10.49
C ILE A 184 13.88 8.44 -10.62
N LEU A 185 13.42 9.09 -9.55
CA LEU A 185 13.11 10.52 -9.56
C LEU A 185 14.34 11.34 -9.98
N LEU A 186 15.51 11.08 -9.39
CA LEU A 186 16.76 11.75 -9.77
C LEU A 186 17.09 11.52 -11.24
N SER A 187 17.03 10.28 -11.71
CA SER A 187 17.36 9.94 -13.11
C SER A 187 16.50 10.70 -14.12
N PHE A 188 15.22 10.93 -13.82
CA PHE A 188 14.30 11.64 -14.72
C PHE A 188 14.29 13.15 -14.49
N ALA A 189 14.59 13.62 -13.27
CA ALA A 189 14.65 15.05 -12.94
C ALA A 189 15.95 15.70 -13.39
N THR A 190 17.08 14.98 -13.43
CA THR A 190 18.39 15.55 -13.78
C THR A 190 18.44 16.16 -15.19
N PRO A 191 17.97 15.50 -16.27
CA PRO A 191 17.97 16.10 -17.60
C PRO A 191 17.18 17.41 -17.66
N PHE A 192 16.01 17.43 -17.00
CA PHE A 192 15.15 18.61 -16.91
C PHE A 192 15.80 19.73 -16.10
N ALA A 193 16.43 19.41 -14.96
CA ALA A 193 17.14 20.39 -14.17
C ALA A 193 18.34 20.96 -14.93
N LEU A 194 19.06 20.13 -15.69
CA LEU A 194 20.20 20.56 -16.50
C LEU A 194 19.77 21.49 -17.65
N SER A 195 18.68 21.16 -18.35
CA SER A 195 18.14 22.04 -19.39
C SER A 195 17.66 23.37 -18.82
N ALA A 196 16.93 23.35 -17.69
CA ALA A 196 16.49 24.55 -17.00
C ALA A 196 17.64 25.44 -16.52
N LEU A 197 18.73 24.84 -16.00
CA LEU A 197 19.94 25.58 -15.64
C LEU A 197 20.64 26.20 -16.86
N GLY A 198 20.62 25.52 -18.01
CA GLY A 198 21.13 26.06 -19.27
C GLY A 198 20.36 27.30 -19.71
N GLU A 199 19.03 27.20 -19.73
CA GLU A 199 18.14 28.33 -20.07
C GLU A 199 18.28 29.50 -19.08
N ALA A 200 18.38 29.20 -17.78
CA ALA A 200 18.61 30.21 -16.75
C ALA A 200 19.94 30.96 -16.97
N LYS A 201 21.02 30.26 -17.31
CA LYS A 201 22.31 30.90 -17.63
C LYS A 201 22.24 31.77 -18.88
N VAL A 202 21.64 31.25 -19.95
CA VAL A 202 21.50 32.00 -21.22
C VAL A 202 20.63 33.24 -21.02
N SER A 203 19.54 33.14 -20.26
CA SER A 203 18.68 34.28 -19.94
C SER A 203 19.39 35.32 -19.06
N GLN A 204 20.18 34.90 -18.07
CA GLN A 204 21.03 35.80 -17.29
C GLN A 204 22.03 36.56 -18.18
N GLN A 205 22.75 35.85 -19.05
CA GLN A 205 23.73 36.46 -19.96
C GLN A 205 23.09 37.50 -20.90
N ARG A 206 21.84 37.30 -21.31
CA ARG A 206 21.09 38.28 -22.11
C ARG A 206 20.75 39.53 -21.33
N MET A 207 20.31 39.38 -20.09
CA MET A 207 19.98 40.53 -19.24
C MET A 207 21.22 41.40 -19.03
N GLU A 208 22.39 40.78 -18.85
CA GLU A 208 23.67 41.51 -18.77
C GLU A 208 24.00 42.26 -20.06
N ILE A 209 23.82 41.62 -21.24
CA ILE A 209 24.07 42.28 -22.54
C ILE A 209 23.11 43.45 -22.77
N MET A 210 21.82 43.26 -22.46
CA MET A 210 20.80 44.31 -22.57
C MET A 210 21.17 45.51 -21.70
N GLN A 211 21.57 45.25 -20.46
CA GLN A 211 21.97 46.30 -19.52
C GLN A 211 23.22 47.06 -20.00
N ARG A 212 24.24 46.35 -20.49
CA ARG A 212 25.44 46.99 -21.07
C ARG A 212 25.16 47.85 -22.29
N ALA A 213 24.23 47.42 -23.14
CA ALA A 213 23.84 48.21 -24.31
C ALA A 213 23.03 49.45 -23.92
N TYR A 214 22.19 49.34 -22.90
CA TYR A 214 21.40 50.47 -22.37
C TYR A 214 22.28 51.52 -21.67
N GLU A 215 23.26 51.08 -20.88
CA GLU A 215 24.20 51.93 -20.14
C GLU A 215 25.36 52.48 -21.00
N ALA A 216 25.31 52.31 -22.33
CA ALA A 216 26.34 52.82 -23.23
C ALA A 216 26.44 54.35 -23.13
N THR A 217 27.64 54.84 -22.80
CA THR A 217 27.89 56.26 -22.59
C THR A 217 27.75 57.08 -23.89
N PRO A 218 27.39 58.37 -23.82
CA PRO A 218 27.28 59.22 -25.01
C PRO A 218 28.57 59.28 -25.85
N GLU A 219 29.74 59.17 -25.21
CA GLU A 219 31.04 59.11 -25.89
C GLU A 219 31.20 57.82 -26.71
N GLN A 220 30.76 56.68 -26.17
CA GLN A 220 30.77 55.40 -26.88
C GLN A 220 29.80 55.41 -28.05
N LEU A 221 28.62 56.01 -27.89
CA LEU A 221 27.63 56.14 -28.96
C LEU A 221 28.11 57.08 -30.07
N ALA A 222 28.86 58.14 -29.73
CA ALA A 222 29.41 59.08 -30.71
C ALA A 222 30.44 58.44 -31.66
N GLN A 223 31.11 57.36 -31.23
CA GLN A 223 32.08 56.63 -32.05
C GLN A 223 31.45 55.68 -33.07
N ILE A 224 30.14 55.42 -32.98
CA ILE A 224 29.43 54.48 -33.84
C ILE A 224 29.02 55.15 -35.14
N GLN A 225 29.57 54.66 -36.25
CA GLN A 225 29.13 55.04 -37.59
C GLN A 225 27.93 54.18 -38.02
N LEU A 226 26.77 54.83 -38.17
CA LEU A 226 25.55 54.18 -38.65
C LEU A 226 25.65 53.92 -40.16
N THR A 227 25.27 52.71 -40.58
CA THR A 227 25.11 52.36 -42.01
C THR A 227 23.97 53.16 -42.65
N GLU A 228 23.94 53.22 -43.98
CA GLU A 228 22.89 53.94 -44.73
C GLU A 228 21.47 53.46 -44.37
N ALA A 229 21.28 52.15 -44.18
CA ALA A 229 20.01 51.57 -43.77
C ALA A 229 19.59 51.99 -42.34
N GLN A 230 20.55 52.10 -41.41
CA GLN A 230 20.26 52.55 -40.04
C GLN A 230 19.99 54.04 -39.98
N GLN A 231 20.68 54.85 -40.78
CA GLN A 231 20.37 56.28 -40.91
C GLN A 231 18.97 56.50 -41.48
N GLN A 232 18.53 55.66 -42.43
CA GLN A 232 17.16 55.69 -42.93
C GLN A 232 16.15 55.32 -41.82
N THR A 233 16.47 54.34 -40.98
CA THR A 233 15.63 53.96 -39.83
C THR A 233 15.47 55.12 -38.84
N VAL A 234 16.55 55.85 -38.52
CA VAL A 234 16.50 57.06 -37.68
C VAL A 234 15.55 58.10 -38.28
N LYS A 235 15.67 58.38 -39.59
CA LYS A 235 14.80 59.34 -40.28
C LYS A 235 13.34 58.93 -40.25
N ASP A 236 13.05 57.64 -40.46
CA ASP A 236 11.69 57.11 -40.44
C ASP A 236 11.07 57.19 -39.03
N GLN A 237 11.86 56.90 -37.98
CA GLN A 237 11.42 57.05 -36.59
C GLN A 237 11.20 58.52 -36.20
N GLN A 238 12.13 59.41 -36.54
CA GLN A 238 11.97 60.86 -36.31
C GLN A 238 10.73 61.40 -37.03
N LYS A 239 10.47 60.94 -38.26
CA LYS A 239 9.25 61.30 -39.02
C LYS A 239 7.98 60.79 -38.36
N ALA A 240 8.00 59.56 -37.83
CA ALA A 240 6.86 58.99 -37.09
C ALA A 240 6.61 59.72 -35.75
N MET A 241 7.67 60.18 -35.09
CA MET A 241 7.61 60.93 -33.83
C MET A 241 7.25 62.42 -34.03
N ALA A 242 7.36 62.94 -35.25
CA ALA A 242 7.15 64.36 -35.57
C ALA A 242 5.82 64.97 -35.05
N PRO A 243 4.68 64.26 -35.08
CA PRO A 243 3.42 64.77 -34.51
C PRO A 243 3.41 64.91 -32.98
N PHE A 244 4.38 64.31 -32.29
CA PHE A 244 4.49 64.28 -30.83
C PHE A 244 5.66 65.13 -30.31
N LEU A 245 6.35 65.87 -31.18
CA LEU A 245 7.44 66.76 -30.79
C LEU A 245 6.88 67.98 -30.02
N PRO A 246 7.55 68.43 -28.94
CA PRO A 246 7.20 69.67 -28.25
C PRO A 246 7.40 70.88 -29.18
N GLU A 247 6.65 71.96 -28.92
CA GLU A 247 6.75 73.20 -29.71
C GLU A 247 8.11 73.91 -29.51
N ASP A 248 8.81 73.64 -28.40
CA ASP A 248 10.15 74.16 -28.15
C ASP A 248 11.19 73.46 -29.06
N ALA A 249 11.89 74.25 -29.86
CA ALA A 249 12.86 73.75 -30.85
C ALA A 249 14.08 73.05 -30.22
N LYS A 250 14.48 73.40 -28.99
CA LYS A 250 15.59 72.75 -28.29
C LYS A 250 15.16 71.40 -27.74
N GLU A 251 13.97 71.32 -27.14
CA GLU A 251 13.40 70.07 -26.65
C GLU A 251 13.13 69.09 -27.82
N ALA A 252 12.64 69.60 -28.96
CA ALA A 252 12.46 68.80 -30.17
C ALA A 252 13.80 68.28 -30.75
N ALA A 253 14.86 69.09 -30.70
CA ALA A 253 16.21 68.67 -31.12
C ALA A 253 16.81 67.61 -30.18
N GLU A 254 16.57 67.74 -28.87
CA GLU A 254 17.01 66.77 -27.86
C GLU A 254 16.32 65.42 -28.02
N MET A 255 15.00 65.40 -28.25
CA MET A 255 14.25 64.18 -28.55
C MET A 255 14.72 63.50 -29.85
N ASN A 256 14.99 64.27 -30.92
CA ASN A 256 15.52 63.69 -32.16
C ASN A 256 16.91 63.08 -31.99
N LYS A 257 17.74 63.66 -31.10
CA LYS A 257 19.05 63.12 -30.74
C LYS A 257 18.92 61.84 -29.91
N GLU A 258 17.91 61.74 -29.06
CA GLU A 258 17.63 60.53 -28.29
C GLU A 258 17.17 59.37 -29.18
N ILE A 259 16.35 59.64 -30.21
CA ILE A 259 15.99 58.65 -31.24
C ILE A 259 17.25 58.12 -31.96
N GLU A 260 18.21 58.98 -32.28
CA GLU A 260 19.47 58.56 -32.88
C GLU A 260 20.31 57.71 -31.90
N ASN A 261 20.37 58.10 -30.63
CA ASN A 261 21.04 57.33 -29.57
C ASN A 261 20.39 55.95 -29.36
N ASP A 262 19.07 55.85 -29.46
CA ASP A 262 18.34 54.58 -29.37
C ASP A 262 18.72 53.61 -30.49
N VAL A 263 18.80 54.10 -31.73
CA VAL A 263 19.25 53.28 -32.86
C VAL A 263 20.72 52.85 -32.69
N LYS A 264 21.57 53.71 -32.12
CA LYS A 264 22.96 53.36 -31.80
C LYS A 264 23.07 52.35 -30.66
N ARG A 265 22.29 52.48 -29.58
CA ARG A 265 22.21 51.48 -28.49
C ARG A 265 21.72 50.13 -29.00
N GLU A 266 20.74 50.13 -29.91
CA GLU A 266 20.26 48.93 -30.58
C GLU A 266 21.35 48.27 -31.44
N HIS A 267 22.22 49.07 -32.08
CA HIS A 267 23.38 48.55 -32.79
C HIS A 267 24.41 47.91 -31.85
N VAL A 268 24.76 48.58 -30.74
CA VAL A 268 25.66 48.02 -29.70
C VAL A 268 25.09 46.72 -29.16
N ARG A 269 23.80 46.68 -28.87
CA ARG A 269 23.09 45.47 -28.42
C ARG A 269 23.28 44.31 -29.40
N LYS A 270 23.03 44.55 -30.69
CA LYS A 270 23.20 43.52 -31.74
C LYS A 270 24.66 43.05 -31.85
N GLN A 271 25.63 43.96 -31.76
CA GLN A 271 27.05 43.60 -31.78
C GLN A 271 27.46 42.76 -30.56
N LEU A 272 27.01 43.12 -29.36
CA LEU A 272 27.30 42.36 -28.15
C LEU A 272 26.63 40.98 -28.16
N MET A 273 25.40 40.89 -28.67
CA MET A 273 24.73 39.60 -28.89
C MET A 273 25.49 38.73 -29.90
N ALA A 274 26.05 39.35 -30.94
CA ALA A 274 26.88 38.68 -31.94
C ALA A 274 28.18 38.12 -31.37
N GLN A 275 28.90 38.95 -30.60
CA GLN A 275 30.11 38.50 -29.90
C GLN A 275 29.82 37.37 -28.89
N ALA A 276 28.63 37.34 -28.31
CA ALA A 276 28.20 36.26 -27.41
C ALA A 276 27.68 35.01 -28.13
N GLY A 277 27.63 34.99 -29.47
CA GLY A 277 27.09 33.88 -30.26
C GLY A 277 25.57 33.70 -30.10
N LEU A 278 24.84 34.76 -29.76
CA LEU A 278 23.39 34.76 -29.53
C LEU A 278 22.60 35.41 -30.69
N GLU A 279 23.20 35.46 -31.89
CA GLU A 279 22.69 36.15 -33.09
C GLU A 279 21.34 35.63 -33.58
N ASP A 280 21.17 34.31 -33.59
CA ASP A 280 19.97 33.65 -34.13
C ASP A 280 18.80 33.61 -33.14
N PHE A 281 18.97 34.18 -31.95
CA PHE A 281 17.90 34.20 -30.98
C PHE A 281 16.90 35.31 -31.33
N LYS A 282 15.99 34.98 -32.24
CA LYS A 282 14.77 35.76 -32.45
C LYS A 282 14.10 35.90 -31.09
N PHE A 283 13.85 37.14 -30.68
CA PHE A 283 12.82 37.41 -29.70
C PHE A 283 11.55 36.91 -30.38
N GLU A 284 11.17 35.66 -30.13
CA GLU A 284 9.79 35.25 -30.32
C GLU A 284 9.05 36.20 -29.40
N GLU A 285 8.54 37.30 -29.96
CA GLU A 285 7.48 38.08 -29.36
C GLU A 285 6.47 37.04 -28.96
N ARG A 286 6.46 36.75 -27.65
CA ARG A 286 5.65 35.70 -27.08
C ARG A 286 4.24 36.20 -27.29
N ASP A 287 3.65 35.76 -28.38
CA ASP A 287 2.37 36.22 -28.88
C ASP A 287 1.34 35.77 -27.85
N PHE A 288 1.09 36.63 -26.85
CA PHE A 288 0.16 36.38 -25.74
C PHE A 288 -1.25 36.04 -26.25
N SER A 289 -1.54 36.33 -27.53
CA SER A 289 -2.80 35.98 -28.19
C SER A 289 -2.89 34.53 -28.68
N LYS A 290 -1.76 33.79 -28.78
CA LYS A 290 -1.72 32.39 -29.24
C LYS A 290 -1.68 31.34 -28.13
N GLU A 291 -1.56 31.76 -26.88
CA GLU A 291 -1.41 30.83 -25.74
C GLU A 291 -2.72 30.15 -25.31
N GLU A 292 -3.85 30.47 -25.97
CA GLU A 292 -5.17 29.95 -25.59
C GLU A 292 -5.59 28.64 -26.32
N SER A 293 -4.79 28.11 -27.25
CA SER A 293 -5.10 26.83 -27.92
C SER A 293 -4.03 25.76 -27.70
N GLU A 294 -4.28 24.91 -26.70
CA GLU A 294 -3.71 23.56 -26.52
C GLU A 294 -2.17 23.44 -26.41
N SER A 295 -1.62 23.69 -25.22
CA SER A 295 -0.34 23.10 -24.81
C SER A 295 -0.48 21.58 -24.57
N ARG A 296 -0.66 20.82 -25.64
CA ARG A 296 -0.49 19.35 -25.58
C ARG A 296 1.01 19.06 -25.53
N PHE A 297 1.44 18.34 -24.50
CA PHE A 297 2.82 17.86 -24.38
C PHE A 297 3.25 17.15 -25.68
N SER A 298 4.52 17.24 -26.04
CA SER A 298 5.07 16.52 -27.18
C SER A 298 4.96 15.00 -26.99
N PRO A 299 4.94 14.19 -28.06
CA PRO A 299 4.92 12.73 -27.94
C PRO A 299 6.08 12.17 -27.09
N ALA A 300 7.25 12.81 -27.15
CA ALA A 300 8.41 12.45 -26.35
C ALA A 300 8.17 12.68 -24.84
N GLU A 301 7.55 13.80 -24.47
CA GLU A 301 7.21 14.10 -23.07
C GLU A 301 6.22 13.07 -22.50
N TYR A 302 5.19 12.70 -23.26
CA TYR A 302 4.28 11.62 -22.83
C TYR A 302 4.98 10.27 -22.69
N ALA A 303 5.93 9.95 -23.57
CA ALA A 303 6.74 8.73 -23.45
C ALA A 303 7.62 8.74 -22.19
N VAL A 304 8.23 9.89 -21.87
CA VAL A 304 9.01 10.08 -20.63
C VAL A 304 8.12 9.95 -19.39
N MET A 305 6.94 10.57 -19.38
CA MET A 305 5.96 10.42 -18.28
C MET A 305 5.50 8.98 -18.12
N PHE A 306 5.22 8.29 -19.22
CA PHE A 306 4.86 6.88 -19.20
C PHE A 306 5.97 6.02 -18.60
N ALA A 307 7.22 6.20 -19.04
CA ALA A 307 8.37 5.45 -18.52
C ALA A 307 8.58 5.73 -17.02
N PHE A 308 8.47 6.99 -16.59
CA PHE A 308 8.55 7.38 -15.19
C PHE A 308 7.48 6.70 -14.33
N TYR A 309 6.21 6.73 -14.77
CA TYR A 309 5.11 6.07 -14.08
C TYR A 309 5.29 4.55 -14.05
N PHE A 310 5.66 3.94 -15.18
CA PHE A 310 5.89 2.51 -15.29
C PHE A 310 6.97 2.03 -14.30
N CYS A 311 8.13 2.69 -14.27
CA CYS A 311 9.23 2.35 -13.35
C CYS A 311 8.80 2.50 -11.88
N ASN A 312 8.10 3.58 -11.54
CA ASN A 312 7.61 3.79 -10.17
C ASN A 312 6.59 2.73 -9.76
N PHE A 313 5.56 2.47 -10.58
CA PHE A 313 4.55 1.46 -10.28
C PHE A 313 5.16 0.06 -10.19
N PHE A 314 6.14 -0.25 -11.03
CA PHE A 314 6.86 -1.52 -10.98
C PHE A 314 7.59 -1.69 -9.64
N VAL A 315 8.41 -0.71 -9.25
CA VAL A 315 9.16 -0.74 -7.98
C VAL A 315 8.22 -0.88 -6.79
N ILE A 316 7.19 -0.03 -6.72
CA ILE A 316 6.22 -0.03 -5.61
C ILE A 316 5.51 -1.38 -5.53
N ALA A 317 4.98 -1.88 -6.64
CA ALA A 317 4.27 -3.15 -6.67
C ALA A 317 5.18 -4.34 -6.35
N PHE A 318 6.45 -4.32 -6.76
CA PHE A 318 7.43 -5.35 -6.45
C PHE A 318 7.69 -5.49 -4.95
N PHE A 319 8.04 -4.39 -4.28
CA PHE A 319 8.32 -4.40 -2.85
C PHE A 319 7.07 -4.64 -2.00
N ASN A 320 5.92 -4.06 -2.40
CA ASN A 320 4.65 -4.31 -1.71
C ASN A 320 4.23 -5.79 -1.83
N THR A 321 4.45 -6.43 -2.98
CA THR A 321 4.19 -7.88 -3.15
C THR A 321 5.02 -8.70 -2.17
N GLY A 322 6.31 -8.38 -2.02
CA GLY A 322 7.19 -9.06 -1.06
C GLY A 322 6.77 -8.85 0.39
N LEU A 323 6.42 -7.61 0.76
CA LEU A 323 5.94 -7.28 2.10
C LEU A 323 4.62 -7.98 2.42
N ILE A 324 3.66 -7.99 1.48
CA ILE A 324 2.39 -8.70 1.65
C ILE A 324 2.63 -10.20 1.83
N ALA A 325 3.50 -10.82 1.01
CA ALA A 325 3.80 -12.24 1.15
C ALA A 325 4.32 -12.58 2.56
N CYS A 326 5.20 -11.74 3.11
CA CYS A 326 5.67 -11.88 4.49
C CYS A 326 4.55 -11.66 5.51
N ALA A 327 3.71 -10.64 5.33
CA ALA A 327 2.57 -10.38 6.21
C ALA A 327 1.58 -11.57 6.23
N MET A 328 1.32 -12.20 5.07
CA MET A 328 0.49 -13.41 4.99
C MET A 328 1.08 -14.56 5.81
N LYS A 329 2.41 -14.76 5.78
CA LYS A 329 3.07 -15.75 6.64
C LYS A 329 2.91 -15.47 8.13
N VAL A 330 3.00 -14.21 8.54
CA VAL A 330 2.75 -13.82 9.94
C VAL A 330 1.33 -14.20 10.35
N MET A 331 0.34 -13.98 9.48
CA MET A 331 -1.05 -14.33 9.75
C MET A 331 -1.31 -15.84 9.82
N GLU A 332 -0.47 -16.65 9.17
CA GLU A 332 -0.46 -18.11 9.29
C GLU A 332 0.30 -18.61 10.55
N GLY A 333 0.81 -17.71 11.39
CA GLY A 333 1.60 -18.04 12.58
C GLY A 333 3.03 -18.47 12.28
N GLN A 334 3.52 -18.21 11.06
CA GLN A 334 4.88 -18.55 10.65
C GLN A 334 5.84 -17.35 10.79
N VAL A 335 7.12 -17.64 10.98
CA VAL A 335 8.17 -16.60 10.98
C VAL A 335 8.38 -16.05 9.55
N PRO A 336 8.22 -14.74 9.33
CA PRO A 336 8.47 -14.15 8.02
C PRO A 336 9.98 -14.01 7.80
N THR A 337 10.44 -14.25 6.56
CA THR A 337 11.83 -13.98 6.18
C THR A 337 11.88 -13.07 4.95
N VAL A 338 12.83 -12.14 4.93
CA VAL A 338 13.01 -11.19 3.82
C VAL A 338 13.22 -11.93 2.50
N GLY A 339 14.05 -12.99 2.50
CA GLY A 339 14.30 -13.81 1.33
C GLY A 339 13.04 -14.50 0.77
N TYR A 340 12.11 -14.90 1.64
CA TYR A 340 10.82 -15.43 1.19
C TYR A 340 10.00 -14.39 0.45
N GLY A 341 9.89 -13.16 0.99
CA GLY A 341 9.17 -12.07 0.33
C GLY A 341 9.74 -11.75 -1.05
N PHE A 342 11.06 -11.63 -1.19
CA PHE A 342 11.70 -11.45 -2.50
C PHE A 342 11.45 -12.62 -3.45
N LYS A 343 11.57 -13.87 -2.97
CA LYS A 343 11.29 -15.07 -3.78
C LYS A 343 9.87 -15.05 -4.34
N VAL A 344 8.88 -14.63 -3.54
CA VAL A 344 7.49 -14.48 -4.01
C VAL A 344 7.39 -13.34 -5.02
N ALA A 345 7.96 -12.17 -4.75
CA ALA A 345 7.95 -11.04 -5.67
C ALA A 345 8.56 -11.39 -7.05
N PHE A 346 9.71 -12.06 -7.07
CA PHE A 346 10.34 -12.55 -8.31
C PHE A 346 9.50 -13.61 -9.02
N LYS A 347 8.84 -14.51 -8.29
CA LYS A 347 7.90 -15.50 -8.89
C LYS A 347 6.68 -14.82 -9.52
N ARG A 348 6.30 -13.63 -9.05
CA ARG A 348 5.19 -12.82 -9.57
C ARG A 348 5.64 -11.72 -10.52
N LEU A 349 6.91 -11.72 -10.97
CA LEU A 349 7.49 -10.64 -11.77
C LEU A 349 6.69 -10.34 -13.06
N PRO A 350 6.22 -11.33 -13.86
CA PRO A 350 5.43 -11.04 -15.05
C PRO A 350 4.09 -10.34 -14.73
N GLN A 351 3.43 -10.74 -13.64
CA GLN A 351 2.18 -10.14 -13.18
C GLN A 351 2.39 -8.71 -12.67
N ILE A 352 3.50 -8.46 -11.96
CA ILE A 352 3.87 -7.14 -11.45
C ILE A 352 4.22 -6.19 -12.61
N LEU A 353 4.97 -6.66 -13.62
CA LEU A 353 5.26 -5.88 -14.82
C LEU A 353 3.98 -5.53 -15.59
N ALA A 354 3.09 -6.50 -15.79
CA ALA A 354 1.82 -6.27 -16.45
C ALA A 354 0.92 -5.30 -15.65
N TRP A 355 0.95 -5.38 -14.32
CA TRP A 355 0.24 -4.44 -13.45
C TRP A 355 0.80 -3.02 -13.52
N ALA A 356 2.12 -2.86 -13.50
CA ALA A 356 2.79 -1.58 -13.64
C ALA A 356 2.46 -0.93 -14.99
N PHE A 357 2.43 -1.72 -16.07
CA PHE A 357 2.03 -1.27 -17.40
C PHE A 357 0.59 -0.72 -17.42
N VAL A 358 -0.37 -1.48 -16.89
CA VAL A 358 -1.78 -1.03 -16.79
C VAL A 358 -1.89 0.23 -15.94
N SER A 359 -1.19 0.28 -14.81
CA SER A 359 -1.21 1.43 -13.90
C SER A 359 -0.60 2.68 -14.54
N ALA A 360 0.47 2.53 -15.31
CA ALA A 360 1.09 3.63 -16.04
C ALA A 360 0.18 4.18 -17.14
N ILE A 361 -0.54 3.32 -17.87
CA ILE A 361 -1.55 3.75 -18.84
C ILE A 361 -2.65 4.55 -18.15
N VAL A 362 -3.21 4.03 -17.06
CA VAL A 362 -4.27 4.72 -16.32
C VAL A 362 -3.77 6.06 -15.77
N GLY A 363 -2.57 6.08 -15.18
CA GLY A 363 -1.93 7.30 -14.71
C GLY A 363 -1.74 8.35 -15.80
N LEU A 364 -1.31 7.94 -17.00
CA LEU A 364 -1.16 8.83 -18.15
C LEU A 364 -2.51 9.37 -18.63
N ILE A 365 -3.55 8.52 -18.70
CA ILE A 365 -4.90 8.92 -19.07
C ILE A 365 -5.45 9.95 -18.06
N LEU A 366 -5.32 9.69 -16.76
CA LEU A 366 -5.72 10.64 -15.72
C LEU A 366 -4.98 11.97 -15.87
N LYS A 367 -3.68 11.92 -16.21
CA LYS A 367 -2.88 13.13 -16.42
C LYS A 367 -3.35 13.92 -17.63
N ILE A 368 -3.68 13.24 -18.73
CA ILE A 368 -4.23 13.89 -19.94
C ILE A 368 -5.57 14.58 -19.62
N ILE A 369 -6.45 13.93 -18.86
CA ILE A 369 -7.76 14.49 -18.46
C ILE A 369 -7.57 15.71 -17.55
N GLU A 370 -6.64 15.66 -16.61
CA GLU A 370 -6.31 16.78 -15.71
C GLU A 370 -5.95 18.06 -16.51
N ASN A 371 -5.28 17.88 -17.66
CA ASN A 371 -4.83 18.98 -18.50
C ASN A 371 -5.91 19.53 -19.46
N THR A 372 -7.08 18.89 -19.56
CA THR A 372 -8.10 19.23 -20.57
C THR A 372 -9.04 20.39 -20.17
N SER A 373 -8.97 20.92 -18.92
CA SER A 373 -9.56 22.23 -18.54
C SER A 373 -9.16 22.65 -17.11
N ARG A 374 -8.96 23.96 -16.84
CA ARG A 374 -8.38 24.46 -15.57
C ARG A 374 -9.15 24.09 -14.29
N LYS A 375 -10.46 23.85 -14.36
CA LYS A 375 -11.31 23.49 -13.20
C LYS A 375 -12.03 22.15 -13.35
N PHE A 376 -12.62 21.86 -14.51
CA PHE A 376 -13.44 20.67 -14.71
C PHE A 376 -12.59 19.39 -14.84
N GLY A 377 -11.43 19.46 -15.52
CA GLY A 377 -10.47 18.35 -15.63
C GLY A 377 -9.89 17.93 -14.28
N LYS A 378 -9.55 18.91 -13.43
CA LYS A 378 -9.03 18.65 -12.07
C LYS A 378 -10.06 17.96 -11.18
N PHE A 379 -11.33 18.37 -11.25
CA PHE A 379 -12.41 17.74 -10.49
C PHE A 379 -12.59 16.28 -10.94
N ILE A 380 -12.73 16.03 -12.24
CA ILE A 380 -12.91 14.67 -12.78
C ILE A 380 -11.71 13.77 -12.44
N ALA A 381 -10.47 14.28 -12.56
CA ALA A 381 -9.28 13.54 -12.20
C ALA A 381 -9.26 13.15 -10.71
N LEU A 382 -9.77 14.01 -9.82
CA LEU A 382 -9.92 13.70 -8.40
C LEU A 382 -10.88 12.53 -8.16
N PHE A 383 -12.07 12.53 -8.80
CA PHE A 383 -13.04 11.44 -8.67
C PHE A 383 -12.53 10.13 -9.27
N LEU A 384 -11.99 10.18 -10.49
CA LEU A 384 -11.45 9.00 -11.15
C LEU A 384 -10.26 8.43 -10.38
N GLY A 385 -9.40 9.28 -9.82
CA GLY A 385 -8.29 8.87 -8.97
C GLY A 385 -8.75 8.24 -7.64
N ALA A 386 -9.77 8.81 -7.00
CA ALA A 386 -10.38 8.23 -5.81
C ALA A 386 -11.03 6.87 -6.11
N ALA A 387 -11.82 6.79 -7.18
CA ALA A 387 -12.43 5.53 -7.64
C ALA A 387 -11.37 4.47 -7.97
N TRP A 388 -10.28 4.86 -8.64
CA TRP A 388 -9.17 3.97 -8.94
C TRP A 388 -8.54 3.38 -7.68
N THR A 389 -8.33 4.20 -6.65
CA THR A 389 -7.78 3.74 -5.36
C THR A 389 -8.66 2.67 -4.73
N THR A 390 -9.98 2.85 -4.74
CA THR A 390 -10.94 1.87 -4.21
C THR A 390 -10.93 0.57 -5.02
N LEU A 391 -11.00 0.66 -6.35
CA LEU A 391 -11.00 -0.51 -7.23
C LEU A 391 -9.73 -1.36 -7.08
N THR A 392 -8.60 -0.69 -6.83
CA THR A 392 -7.27 -1.30 -6.80
C THR A 392 -6.79 -1.68 -5.41
N PHE A 393 -7.60 -1.43 -4.37
CA PHE A 393 -7.22 -1.59 -2.97
C PHE A 393 -6.61 -2.96 -2.63
N PHE A 394 -7.15 -4.05 -3.18
CA PHE A 394 -6.64 -5.42 -3.00
C PHE A 394 -5.90 -6.01 -4.20
N VAL A 395 -5.59 -5.22 -5.23
CA VAL A 395 -4.93 -5.77 -6.43
C VAL A 395 -3.56 -6.36 -6.11
N VAL A 396 -2.72 -5.64 -5.37
CA VAL A 396 -1.39 -6.14 -5.00
C VAL A 396 -1.47 -7.37 -4.08
N PRO A 397 -2.33 -7.40 -3.04
CA PRO A 397 -2.58 -8.64 -2.28
C PRO A 397 -3.04 -9.83 -3.12
N VAL A 398 -3.95 -9.61 -4.07
CA VAL A 398 -4.40 -10.66 -4.99
C VAL A 398 -3.26 -11.15 -5.88
N ILE A 399 -2.42 -10.26 -6.42
CA ILE A 399 -1.25 -10.64 -7.22
C ILE A 399 -0.26 -11.44 -6.37
N ALA A 400 0.02 -10.99 -5.14
CA ALA A 400 0.95 -11.64 -4.24
C ALA A 400 0.52 -13.09 -3.93
N VAL A 401 -0.75 -13.26 -3.54
CA VAL A 401 -1.25 -14.56 -3.08
C VAL A 401 -1.70 -15.43 -4.24
N GLU A 402 -2.60 -14.93 -5.10
CA GLU A 402 -3.21 -15.72 -6.18
C GLU A 402 -2.35 -15.76 -7.45
N GLY A 403 -1.52 -14.75 -7.70
CA GLY A 403 -0.64 -14.74 -8.88
C GLY A 403 -1.33 -14.59 -10.22
N VAL A 404 -2.54 -14.02 -10.20
CA VAL A 404 -3.35 -13.78 -11.39
C VAL A 404 -2.88 -12.50 -12.09
N GLY A 405 -3.11 -12.43 -13.41
CA GLY A 405 -2.80 -11.24 -14.20
C GLY A 405 -3.63 -10.00 -13.79
N PRO A 406 -3.23 -8.79 -14.24
CA PRO A 406 -3.73 -7.52 -13.70
C PRO A 406 -5.25 -7.35 -13.83
N ILE A 407 -5.84 -7.68 -14.98
CA ILE A 407 -7.29 -7.54 -15.21
C ILE A 407 -8.07 -8.46 -14.26
N LYS A 408 -7.62 -9.70 -14.10
CA LYS A 408 -8.24 -10.66 -13.18
C LYS A 408 -8.03 -10.23 -11.73
N ALA A 409 -6.88 -9.63 -11.40
CA ALA A 409 -6.59 -9.10 -10.08
C ALA A 409 -7.52 -7.94 -9.71
N VAL A 410 -7.80 -7.01 -10.64
CA VAL A 410 -8.79 -5.94 -10.42
C VAL A 410 -10.19 -6.51 -10.21
N LYS A 411 -10.65 -7.43 -11.07
CA LYS A 411 -11.95 -8.09 -10.90
C LYS A 411 -12.07 -8.79 -9.56
N ARG A 412 -11.01 -9.47 -9.12
CA ARG A 412 -10.96 -10.15 -7.83
C ARG A 412 -10.93 -9.17 -6.67
N SER A 413 -10.17 -8.08 -6.78
CA SER A 413 -10.13 -6.98 -5.79
C SER A 413 -11.53 -6.42 -5.55
N VAL A 414 -12.25 -6.05 -6.63
CA VAL A 414 -13.63 -5.53 -6.56
C VAL A 414 -14.57 -6.58 -5.95
N LYS A 415 -14.47 -7.84 -6.38
CA LYS A 415 -15.29 -8.92 -5.81
C LYS A 415 -15.03 -9.08 -4.30
N THR A 416 -13.77 -9.17 -3.89
CA THR A 416 -13.41 -9.29 -2.47
C THR A 416 -13.88 -8.10 -1.65
N LEU A 417 -13.82 -6.88 -2.22
CA LEU A 417 -14.33 -5.68 -1.58
C LEU A 417 -15.85 -5.74 -1.39
N ASN A 418 -16.59 -6.08 -2.44
CA ASN A 418 -18.04 -6.17 -2.42
C ASN A 418 -18.53 -7.30 -1.51
N ASP A 419 -17.92 -8.48 -1.60
CA ASP A 419 -18.29 -9.67 -0.81
C ASP A 419 -18.11 -9.43 0.69
N ALA A 420 -17.05 -8.70 1.09
CA ALA A 420 -16.77 -8.46 2.50
C ALA A 420 -17.44 -7.19 3.05
N TRP A 421 -17.67 -6.17 2.22
CA TRP A 421 -17.98 -4.83 2.73
C TRP A 421 -18.99 -3.98 1.94
N GLY A 422 -19.48 -4.41 0.77
CA GLY A 422 -20.54 -3.71 0.01
C GLY A 422 -20.41 -2.17 0.00
N ASP A 423 -21.49 -1.46 0.36
CA ASP A 423 -21.56 0.01 0.44
C ASP A 423 -20.87 0.62 1.69
N ALA A 424 -20.48 -0.20 2.68
CA ALA A 424 -19.96 0.29 3.96
C ALA A 424 -18.54 0.88 3.85
N LEU A 425 -17.87 0.69 2.71
CA LEU A 425 -16.44 0.98 2.57
C LEU A 425 -16.13 2.42 2.11
N VAL A 426 -17.14 3.18 1.67
CA VAL A 426 -16.96 4.54 1.12
C VAL A 426 -16.55 5.58 2.19
N GLY A 427 -16.70 5.28 3.49
CA GLY A 427 -16.55 6.28 4.56
C GLY A 427 -15.38 6.14 5.55
N ASN A 428 -14.73 4.97 5.65
CA ASN A 428 -14.01 4.61 6.89
C ASN A 428 -12.47 4.62 6.84
N TYR A 429 -11.84 5.04 5.74
CA TYR A 429 -10.37 5.00 5.64
C TYR A 429 -9.74 6.37 5.99
N SER A 430 -9.26 6.53 7.23
CA SER A 430 -8.50 7.73 7.67
C SER A 430 -7.13 7.41 8.27
N MET A 431 -6.50 6.27 7.92
CA MET A 431 -5.16 5.93 8.44
C MET A 431 -4.15 7.06 8.17
N GLY A 432 -4.20 7.69 7.00
CA GLY A 432 -3.37 8.87 6.69
C GLY A 432 -3.66 10.08 7.58
N PHE A 433 -4.93 10.36 7.88
CA PHE A 433 -5.31 11.45 8.78
C PHE A 433 -4.85 11.21 10.22
N MET A 434 -4.91 9.96 10.69
CA MET A 434 -4.39 9.59 12.01
C MET A 434 -2.89 9.74 12.10
N VAL A 435 -2.15 9.24 11.11
CA VAL A 435 -0.70 9.42 11.04
C VAL A 435 -0.36 10.91 11.03
N PHE A 436 -1.10 11.72 10.26
CA PHE A 436 -0.94 13.17 10.26
C PHE A 436 -1.12 13.77 11.66
N LEU A 437 -2.21 13.46 12.38
CA LEU A 437 -2.44 14.00 13.73
C LEU A 437 -1.39 13.55 14.75
N VAL A 438 -0.94 12.29 14.69
CA VAL A 438 0.10 11.76 15.60
C VAL A 438 1.47 12.38 15.31
N THR A 439 1.77 12.70 14.05
CA THR A 439 3.07 13.25 13.64
C THR A 439 3.11 14.77 13.64
N LEU A 440 1.96 15.45 13.67
CA LEU A 440 1.84 16.90 13.74
C LEU A 440 2.64 17.53 14.89
N PRO A 441 2.61 17.03 16.14
CA PRO A 441 3.44 17.57 17.21
C PRO A 441 4.94 17.49 16.92
N ILE A 442 5.39 16.45 16.21
CA ILE A 442 6.80 16.28 15.81
C ILE A 442 7.16 17.35 14.79
N TYR A 443 6.32 17.59 13.79
CA TYR A 443 6.55 18.64 12.79
C TYR A 443 6.52 20.04 13.39
N LEU A 444 5.58 20.31 14.30
CA LEU A 444 5.54 21.59 15.02
C LEU A 444 6.80 21.81 15.85
N LEU A 445 7.26 20.78 16.59
CA LEU A 445 8.48 20.87 17.37
C LEU A 445 9.71 21.12 16.49
N LEU A 446 9.85 20.40 15.36
CA LEU A 446 10.93 20.64 14.41
C LEU A 446 10.86 22.04 13.80
N GLY A 447 9.65 22.53 13.50
CA GLY A 447 9.43 23.89 12.98
C GLY A 447 9.81 24.96 13.99
N VAL A 448 9.46 24.78 15.27
CA VAL A 448 9.85 25.70 16.35
C VAL A 448 11.38 25.68 16.55
N VAL A 449 12.01 24.49 16.59
CA VAL A 449 13.48 24.37 16.69
C VAL A 449 14.16 25.06 15.52
N PHE A 450 13.65 24.86 14.29
CA PHE A 450 14.17 25.51 13.09
C PHE A 450 14.02 27.04 13.16
N TYR A 451 12.83 27.52 13.54
CA TYR A 451 12.57 28.95 13.71
C TYR A 451 13.50 29.58 14.75
N LEU A 452 13.64 28.98 15.93
CA LEU A 452 14.51 29.48 16.99
C LEU A 452 15.99 29.48 16.55
N LEU A 453 16.45 28.41 15.89
CA LEU A 453 17.82 28.34 15.37
C LEU A 453 18.08 29.47 14.36
N MET A 454 17.16 29.71 13.43
CA MET A 454 17.31 30.76 12.41
C MET A 454 17.15 32.18 12.99
N ALA A 455 16.34 32.36 14.03
CA ALA A 455 16.13 33.66 14.67
C ALA A 455 17.34 34.10 15.52
N TYR A 456 18.00 33.18 16.23
CA TYR A 456 19.07 33.51 17.17
C TYR A 456 20.48 33.21 16.64
N ALA A 457 20.64 32.28 15.69
CA ALA A 457 21.93 31.86 15.15
C ALA A 457 21.85 31.49 13.66
N PRO A 458 21.46 32.43 12.77
CA PRO A 458 21.33 32.16 11.35
C PRO A 458 22.69 31.74 10.76
N SER A 459 22.77 30.50 10.29
CA SER A 459 23.97 29.96 9.67
C SER A 459 23.61 28.94 8.59
N LEU A 460 24.31 28.99 7.45
CA LEU A 460 24.07 28.06 6.34
C LEU A 460 24.26 26.58 6.75
N PRO A 461 25.29 26.21 7.54
CA PRO A 461 25.42 24.84 8.05
C PRO A 461 24.24 24.42 8.93
N GLY A 462 23.75 25.30 9.80
CA GLY A 462 22.58 25.04 10.65
C GLY A 462 21.31 24.82 9.83
N PHE A 463 21.11 25.62 8.77
CA PHE A 463 19.99 25.46 7.84
C PHE A 463 20.02 24.10 7.12
N ILE A 464 21.17 23.73 6.55
CA ILE A 464 21.34 22.44 5.85
C ILE A 464 21.12 21.27 6.81
N PHE A 465 21.67 21.34 8.02
CA PHE A 465 21.47 20.32 9.05
C PHE A 465 19.99 20.14 9.39
N MET A 466 19.25 21.23 9.62
CA MET A 466 17.84 21.16 9.96
C MET A 466 16.98 20.61 8.83
N ILE A 467 17.26 20.98 7.57
CA ILE A 467 16.59 20.37 6.42
C ILE A 467 16.89 18.88 6.35
N GLY A 468 18.16 18.48 6.50
CA GLY A 468 18.55 17.08 6.53
C GLY A 468 17.81 16.30 7.63
N ALA A 469 17.77 16.84 8.85
CA ALA A 469 17.05 16.24 9.98
C ALA A 469 15.55 16.12 9.70
N PHE A 470 14.93 17.18 9.16
CA PHE A 470 13.51 17.16 8.78
C PHE A 470 13.23 16.08 7.72
N MET A 471 14.05 16.00 6.68
CA MET A 471 13.91 14.99 5.61
C MET A 471 14.07 13.56 6.16
N VAL A 472 15.01 13.31 7.08
CA VAL A 472 15.18 12.00 7.72
C VAL A 472 13.96 11.62 8.56
N VAL A 473 13.39 12.57 9.32
CA VAL A 473 12.18 12.32 10.11
C VAL A 473 10.99 12.00 9.21
N VAL A 474 10.76 12.81 8.17
CA VAL A 474 9.70 12.59 7.18
C VAL A 474 9.87 11.24 6.48
N ALA A 475 11.08 10.91 6.03
CA ALA A 475 11.37 9.64 5.37
C ALA A 475 11.11 8.44 6.30
N THR A 476 11.52 8.54 7.57
CA THR A 476 11.29 7.49 8.57
C THR A 476 9.80 7.26 8.80
N ILE A 477 9.04 8.33 9.03
CA ILE A 477 7.59 8.27 9.22
C ILE A 477 6.90 7.68 7.99
N ALA A 478 7.29 8.12 6.78
CA ALA A 478 6.73 7.64 5.53
C ALA A 478 6.98 6.15 5.32
N VAL A 479 8.20 5.67 5.57
CA VAL A 479 8.58 4.26 5.44
C VAL A 479 7.77 3.38 6.37
N VAL A 480 7.70 3.72 7.67
CA VAL A 480 6.96 2.90 8.65
C VAL A 480 5.47 2.92 8.34
N SER A 481 4.90 4.07 7.96
CA SER A 481 3.48 4.19 7.65
C SER A 481 3.10 3.47 6.36
N SER A 482 3.96 3.50 5.34
CA SER A 482 3.78 2.71 4.11
C SER A 482 3.82 1.21 4.39
N ALA A 483 4.72 0.77 5.27
CA ALA A 483 4.78 -0.63 5.71
C ALA A 483 3.49 -1.06 6.41
N ALA A 484 3.05 -0.24 7.38
CA ALA A 484 1.84 -0.49 8.15
C ALA A 484 0.59 -0.54 7.26
N ASP A 485 0.45 0.38 6.29
CA ASP A 485 -0.65 0.34 5.30
C ASP A 485 -0.63 -0.93 4.46
N THR A 486 0.55 -1.36 4.01
CA THR A 486 0.68 -2.57 3.19
C THR A 486 0.32 -3.83 4.00
N VAL A 487 0.75 -3.90 5.26
CA VAL A 487 0.37 -4.98 6.19
C VAL A 487 -1.13 -4.93 6.49
N PHE A 488 -1.69 -3.74 6.70
CA PHE A 488 -3.11 -3.53 6.94
C PHE A 488 -3.97 -4.08 5.78
N LYS A 489 -3.59 -3.77 4.53
CA LYS A 489 -4.24 -4.33 3.34
C LYS A 489 -4.13 -5.86 3.26
N ALA A 490 -3.01 -6.42 3.69
CA ALA A 490 -2.85 -7.87 3.78
C ALA A 490 -3.81 -8.49 4.82
N ILE A 491 -3.92 -7.87 6.01
CA ILE A 491 -4.85 -8.30 7.07
C ILE A 491 -6.28 -8.28 6.58
N LEU A 492 -6.71 -7.15 6.00
CA LEU A 492 -8.06 -7.02 5.44
C LEU A 492 -8.29 -8.04 4.31
N TYR A 493 -7.33 -8.22 3.41
CA TYR A 493 -7.46 -9.22 2.36
C TYR A 493 -7.57 -10.66 2.91
N SER A 494 -6.81 -10.98 3.97
CA SER A 494 -6.89 -12.27 4.66
C SER A 494 -8.28 -12.48 5.27
N PHE A 495 -8.82 -11.46 5.95
CA PHE A 495 -10.18 -11.43 6.49
C PHE A 495 -11.22 -11.72 5.41
N ALA A 496 -11.24 -10.90 4.36
CA ALA A 496 -12.25 -10.96 3.31
C ALA A 496 -12.18 -12.25 2.48
N SER A 497 -11.00 -12.86 2.40
CA SER A 497 -10.80 -14.13 1.69
C SER A 497 -11.05 -15.37 2.55
N GLY A 498 -11.44 -15.21 3.83
CA GLY A 498 -11.65 -16.32 4.76
C GLY A 498 -10.38 -17.08 5.13
N LYS A 499 -9.21 -16.44 5.05
CA LYS A 499 -7.91 -17.04 5.44
C LYS A 499 -7.68 -16.91 6.94
N THR A 500 -6.73 -17.68 7.46
CA THR A 500 -6.39 -17.68 8.89
C THR A 500 -5.94 -16.30 9.37
N MET A 501 -6.31 -15.97 10.60
CA MET A 501 -5.85 -14.77 11.30
C MET A 501 -4.97 -15.15 12.50
N PRO A 502 -4.01 -14.30 12.86
CA PRO A 502 -3.22 -14.51 14.06
C PRO A 502 -4.12 -14.35 15.31
N ALA A 503 -3.87 -15.20 16.30
CA ALA A 503 -4.73 -15.38 17.48
C ALA A 503 -4.91 -14.14 18.37
N ASN A 504 -4.03 -13.14 18.22
CA ASN A 504 -4.06 -11.88 18.96
C ASN A 504 -4.91 -10.78 18.28
N ILE A 505 -5.44 -11.05 17.09
CA ILE A 505 -6.33 -10.11 16.39
C ILE A 505 -7.77 -10.41 16.79
N ASP A 506 -8.40 -9.42 17.42
CA ASP A 506 -9.83 -9.44 17.70
C ASP A 506 -10.60 -9.34 16.37
N VAL A 507 -11.04 -10.49 15.87
CA VAL A 507 -11.74 -10.58 14.59
C VAL A 507 -13.12 -9.93 14.67
N ASP A 508 -13.72 -9.86 15.85
CA ASP A 508 -14.99 -9.16 16.08
C ASP A 508 -14.81 -7.65 15.98
N ALA A 509 -13.66 -7.12 16.42
CA ALA A 509 -13.28 -5.73 16.16
C ALA A 509 -13.10 -5.45 14.65
N ILE A 510 -12.65 -6.43 13.87
CA ILE A 510 -12.51 -6.28 12.41
C ILE A 510 -13.86 -6.27 11.71
N SER A 511 -14.72 -7.26 12.01
CA SER A 511 -16.05 -7.35 11.41
C SER A 511 -16.95 -6.19 11.82
N SER A 512 -16.88 -5.76 13.09
CA SER A 512 -17.70 -4.64 13.57
C SER A 512 -17.34 -3.33 12.90
N ALA A 513 -16.06 -3.08 12.60
CA ALA A 513 -15.59 -1.83 11.99
C ALA A 513 -16.21 -1.50 10.62
N PHE A 514 -16.76 -2.50 9.96
CA PHE A 514 -17.41 -2.34 8.66
C PHE A 514 -18.85 -2.87 8.64
N ALA A 515 -19.42 -3.14 9.81
CA ALA A 515 -20.84 -3.46 9.93
C ALA A 515 -21.69 -2.26 9.45
N GLN A 516 -22.69 -2.53 8.63
CA GLN A 516 -23.61 -1.49 8.16
C GLN A 516 -24.45 -0.97 9.33
N PRO A 517 -24.58 0.35 9.52
CA PRO A 517 -25.60 0.89 10.42
C PRO A 517 -26.97 0.58 9.83
N HIS A 518 -27.79 -0.21 10.51
CA HIS A 518 -29.20 -0.33 10.14
C HIS A 518 -29.88 1.02 10.42
N HIS A 519 -30.47 1.64 9.40
CA HIS A 519 -31.43 2.72 9.61
C HIS A 519 -32.60 2.10 10.39
N GLN A 520 -32.66 2.30 11.71
CA GLN A 520 -33.89 2.05 12.43
C GLN A 520 -34.97 2.92 11.78
N ALA A 521 -35.88 2.27 11.05
CA ALA A 521 -37.15 2.88 10.70
C ALA A 521 -37.81 3.22 12.04
N ILE A 522 -37.80 4.50 12.38
CA ILE A 522 -38.52 5.05 13.51
C ILE A 522 -39.99 4.86 13.16
N GLY A 523 -40.57 3.76 13.65
CA GLY A 523 -42.00 3.45 13.58
C GLY A 523 -42.75 4.09 14.72
#